data_AF-A0A1F9WN50-F1
#
_entry.id   AF-A0A1F9WN50-F1
#
_cell.length_a   1.000
_cell.length_b   1.000
_cell.length_c   1.000
_cell.angle_alpha   90.00
_cell.angle_beta   90.00
_cell.angle_gamma   90.00
#
_symmetry.space_group_name_H-M   'P 1'
#
loop_
_entity.id
_entity.type
_entity.pdbx_description
1 polymer ?
#
loop_
_entity_poly.entity_id
_entity_poly.type
_entity_poly.pdbx_seq_one_letter_code
_entity_poly.pdbx_strand_id
1 'polypeptide(L)'
;MGLWARGRHGLKPLAEMTFCMYAISVAKPAGGTESMRQALLVAVLLALTSSSYAFDLQGIKAADLKTPGNNVPAVSPAVSADKNFQSLWMNVYLRESFMESEASDFSQEGIDVRVHKVLDTTFQLSIRVGNSLEWLSFNGGGSSFSLSGSDANLSMSDWGSSYNISGSVRGDNGRTTFVNLTLYRDFASYSFHVSGMGLNMNVSRNNISGNYDDREYSKKGVAAIVALVLAAQVDSMPS
;
A
#
# COMPACT_ATOMS: atom_id res chain seq x y z
N MET A 1 38.73 -37.70 19.36
CA MET A 1 38.74 -38.40 18.05
C MET A 1 37.36 -38.20 17.43
N GLY A 2 37.13 -37.62 16.27
CA GLY A 2 38.01 -37.06 15.26
C GLY A 2 37.42 -35.75 14.72
N LEU A 3 38.33 -34.82 14.50
CA LEU A 3 38.20 -33.54 13.82
C LEU A 3 38.04 -33.83 12.32
N TRP A 4 37.03 -33.27 11.65
CA TRP A 4 37.05 -33.15 10.18
C TRP A 4 36.63 -31.76 9.76
N ALA A 5 37.35 -31.29 8.75
CA ALA A 5 37.64 -29.91 8.48
C ALA A 5 37.16 -29.52 7.07
N ARG A 6 36.95 -28.20 6.93
CA ARG A 6 37.13 -27.37 5.72
C ARG A 6 36.34 -27.72 4.46
N GLY A 7 35.54 -26.75 4.05
CA GLY A 7 35.22 -26.46 2.65
C GLY A 7 34.81 -24.99 2.48
N ARG A 8 35.79 -24.07 2.42
CA ARG A 8 35.57 -22.69 1.95
C ARG A 8 35.64 -22.68 0.43
N HIS A 9 34.51 -22.48 -0.22
CA HIS A 9 34.40 -21.96 -1.59
C HIS A 9 33.59 -20.67 -1.42
N GLY A 10 34.07 -19.48 -1.76
CA GLY A 10 34.62 -19.07 -3.04
C GLY A 10 33.77 -17.88 -3.50
N LEU A 11 34.00 -16.73 -2.88
CA LEU A 11 33.39 -15.45 -3.27
C LEU A 11 33.82 -15.12 -4.70
N LYS A 12 32.85 -15.04 -5.62
CA LYS A 12 32.99 -14.33 -6.89
C LYS A 12 32.01 -13.15 -6.89
N PRO A 13 32.49 -11.91 -7.07
CA PRO A 13 31.61 -10.79 -7.37
C PRO A 13 31.26 -10.81 -8.86
N LEU A 14 29.99 -11.04 -9.19
CA LEU A 14 29.47 -10.81 -10.54
C LEU A 14 28.90 -9.39 -10.59
N ALA A 15 29.76 -8.48 -11.05
CA ALA A 15 29.35 -7.20 -11.59
C ALA A 15 28.96 -7.40 -13.05
N GLU A 16 27.66 -7.44 -13.35
CA GLU A 16 27.13 -7.21 -14.70
C GLU A 16 25.88 -6.33 -14.58
N MET A 17 26.12 -5.01 -14.50
CA MET A 17 25.12 -4.00 -14.83
C MET A 17 25.00 -3.97 -16.36
N THR A 18 24.05 -4.73 -16.90
CA THR A 18 23.62 -4.60 -18.29
C THR A 18 22.88 -3.28 -18.45
N PHE A 19 23.60 -2.25 -18.89
CA PHE A 19 23.01 -1.04 -19.44
C PHE A 19 22.36 -1.39 -20.79
N CYS A 20 21.03 -1.37 -20.84
CA CYS A 20 20.30 -1.30 -22.10
C CYS A 20 20.61 0.03 -22.79
N MET A 21 21.61 0.02 -23.66
CA MET A 21 21.90 1.10 -24.59
C MET A 21 20.78 1.13 -25.64
N TYR A 22 19.82 2.05 -25.47
CA TYR A 22 18.85 2.37 -26.52
C TYR A 22 19.60 3.01 -27.69
N ALA A 23 19.85 2.23 -28.73
CA ALA A 23 20.32 2.75 -30.01
C ALA A 23 19.15 3.48 -30.69
N ILE A 24 19.13 4.81 -30.61
CA ILE A 24 18.25 5.63 -31.45
C ILE A 24 18.86 5.60 -32.86
N SER A 25 18.29 4.76 -33.73
CA SER A 25 18.54 4.79 -35.16
C SER A 25 18.02 6.12 -35.72
N VAL A 26 18.91 7.09 -35.90
CA VAL A 26 18.60 8.34 -36.60
C VAL A 26 18.46 8.02 -38.08
N ALA A 27 17.21 7.90 -38.54
CA ALA A 27 16.89 7.76 -39.95
C ALA A 27 17.43 8.98 -40.72
N LYS A 28 18.19 8.71 -41.79
CA LYS A 28 18.67 9.72 -42.73
C LYS A 28 17.46 10.38 -43.42
N PRO A 29 17.22 11.70 -43.26
CA PRO A 29 16.10 12.33 -43.92
C PRO A 29 16.36 12.39 -45.43
N ALA A 30 15.48 11.74 -46.19
CA ALA A 30 15.37 11.94 -47.63
C ALA A 30 14.91 13.37 -47.91
N GLY A 31 15.48 13.97 -48.94
CA GLY A 31 15.43 15.41 -49.21
C GLY A 31 14.02 16.02 -49.20
N GLY A 32 13.93 17.16 -48.53
CA GLY A 32 12.77 18.04 -48.52
C GLY A 32 13.01 19.16 -47.52
N THR A 33 12.95 20.41 -47.98
CA THR A 33 13.22 21.64 -47.19
C THR A 33 12.30 21.83 -45.98
N GLU A 34 11.34 20.93 -45.75
CA GLU A 34 10.45 20.90 -44.58
C GLU A 34 11.02 20.11 -43.39
N SER A 35 11.99 19.21 -43.62
CA SER A 35 12.61 18.38 -42.57
C SER A 35 13.48 19.18 -41.58
N MET A 36 14.08 20.29 -42.03
CA MET A 36 14.88 21.17 -41.15
C MET A 36 14.04 21.90 -40.09
N ARG A 37 12.77 22.21 -40.38
CA ARG A 37 11.90 22.91 -39.42
C ARG A 37 11.46 21.99 -38.28
N GLN A 38 11.22 20.72 -38.57
CA GLN A 38 10.85 19.73 -37.54
C GLN A 38 12.04 19.34 -36.65
N ALA A 39 13.25 19.22 -37.22
CA ALA A 39 14.45 18.95 -36.44
C ALA A 39 14.80 20.09 -35.46
N LEU A 40 14.58 21.36 -35.87
CA LEU A 40 14.79 22.52 -35.00
C LEU A 40 13.78 22.58 -33.84
N LEU A 41 12.52 22.19 -34.09
CA LEU A 41 11.45 22.21 -33.08
C LEU A 41 11.65 21.14 -31.99
N VAL A 42 12.16 19.96 -32.34
CA VAL A 42 12.49 18.90 -31.38
C VAL A 42 13.69 19.29 -30.51
N ALA A 43 14.70 19.98 -31.06
CA ALA A 43 15.85 20.46 -30.29
C ALA A 43 15.48 21.56 -29.29
N VAL A 44 14.52 22.44 -29.61
CA VAL A 44 14.04 23.49 -28.69
C VAL A 44 13.19 22.91 -27.56
N LEU A 45 12.40 21.84 -27.81
CA LEU A 45 11.59 21.19 -26.76
C LEU A 45 12.46 20.46 -25.72
N LEU A 46 13.61 19.90 -26.12
CA LEU A 46 14.56 19.22 -25.22
C LEU A 46 15.41 20.18 -24.38
N ALA A 47 15.48 21.46 -24.74
CA ALA A 47 16.23 22.47 -23.98
C ALA A 47 15.43 23.04 -22.78
N LEU A 48 14.13 22.76 -22.68
CA LEU A 48 13.23 23.40 -21.70
C LEU A 48 12.94 22.56 -20.45
N THR A 49 13.46 21.34 -20.32
CA THR A 49 13.17 20.46 -19.16
C THR A 49 14.30 20.33 -18.14
N SER A 50 15.28 21.23 -18.17
CA SER A 50 16.35 21.28 -17.15
C SER A 50 16.16 22.45 -16.16
N SER A 51 14.94 22.62 -15.64
CA SER A 51 14.76 23.36 -14.40
C SER A 51 15.15 22.45 -13.23
N SER A 52 16.47 22.33 -13.01
CA SER A 52 17.01 21.85 -11.74
C SER A 52 16.52 22.80 -10.65
N TYR A 53 15.52 22.38 -9.87
CA TYR A 53 15.22 22.99 -8.59
C TYR A 53 16.38 22.65 -7.63
N ALA A 54 17.51 23.35 -7.80
CA ALA A 54 18.54 23.42 -6.79
C ALA A 54 17.96 24.31 -5.68
N PHE A 55 17.58 23.67 -4.58
CA PHE A 55 17.32 24.38 -3.34
C PHE A 55 18.68 24.94 -2.88
N ASP A 56 18.95 26.20 -3.22
CA ASP A 56 20.11 26.93 -2.75
C ASP A 56 19.89 27.26 -1.26
N LEU A 57 20.42 26.39 -0.39
CA LEU A 57 20.59 26.70 1.01
C LEU A 57 21.62 27.81 1.10
N GLN A 58 21.13 29.06 1.05
CA GLN A 58 21.95 30.23 1.35
C GLN A 58 22.73 29.94 2.63
N GLY A 59 24.05 29.84 2.49
CA GLY A 59 24.94 29.36 3.53
C GLY A 59 24.73 30.13 4.82
N ILE A 60 24.02 29.53 5.77
CA ILE A 60 23.92 30.02 7.13
C ILE A 60 25.33 29.92 7.69
N LYS A 61 26.01 31.06 7.82
CA LYS A 61 27.32 31.13 8.46
C LYS A 61 27.12 30.73 9.91
N ALA A 62 27.97 29.84 10.43
CA ALA A 62 27.90 29.40 11.83
C ALA A 62 27.99 30.55 12.85
N ALA A 63 28.44 31.73 12.44
CA ALA A 63 28.48 32.96 13.24
C ALA A 63 27.12 33.67 13.39
N ASP A 64 26.13 33.37 12.54
CA ASP A 64 24.77 33.96 12.61
C ASP A 64 23.82 33.18 13.53
N LEU A 65 24.25 32.03 14.06
CA LEU A 65 23.57 31.33 15.16
C LEU A 65 23.87 32.05 16.48
N LYS A 66 23.29 33.24 16.65
CA LYS A 66 23.23 33.90 17.94
C LYS A 66 22.32 33.08 18.84
N THR A 67 22.86 32.54 19.94
CA THR A 67 22.13 31.79 20.97
C THR A 67 20.89 32.59 21.36
N PRO A 68 19.66 32.15 21.06
CA PRO A 68 18.48 32.84 21.53
C PRO A 68 18.44 32.67 23.05
N GLY A 69 18.55 33.80 23.74
CA GLY A 69 18.38 33.88 25.18
C GLY A 69 17.04 33.27 25.57
N ASN A 70 17.08 32.51 26.67
CA ASN A 70 15.94 31.95 27.37
C ASN A 70 14.78 32.95 27.44
N ASN A 71 13.76 32.73 26.62
CA ASN A 71 12.35 33.02 26.88
C ASN A 71 11.53 32.55 25.68
N VAL A 72 11.24 31.24 25.65
CA VAL A 72 10.19 30.68 24.79
C VAL A 72 8.96 30.50 25.69
N PRO A 73 7.82 31.15 25.40
CA PRO A 73 6.57 30.86 26.11
C PRO A 73 6.23 29.38 25.91
N ALA A 74 5.81 28.72 26.98
CA ALA A 74 5.52 27.28 27.01
C ALA A 74 4.62 26.87 25.83
N VAL A 75 5.24 26.32 24.79
CA VAL A 75 4.54 25.65 23.71
C VAL A 75 3.90 24.42 24.32
N SER A 76 2.60 24.29 24.11
CA SER A 76 1.79 23.12 24.44
C SER A 76 2.53 21.81 24.12
N PRO A 77 2.33 20.74 24.91
CA PRO A 77 3.15 19.53 24.83
C PRO A 77 3.24 19.05 23.39
N ALA A 78 4.48 18.80 22.96
CA ALA A 78 4.79 18.17 21.69
C ALA A 78 3.85 16.97 21.48
N VAL A 79 3.11 16.99 20.37
CA VAL A 79 2.39 15.82 19.86
C VAL A 79 3.40 14.69 19.81
N SER A 80 3.14 13.63 20.58
CA SER A 80 4.03 12.48 20.79
C SER A 80 4.63 12.00 19.45
N ALA A 81 5.93 12.18 19.29
CA ALA A 81 6.71 11.91 18.08
C ALA A 81 7.02 10.40 17.90
N ASP A 82 6.14 9.54 18.37
CA ASP A 82 6.45 8.14 18.62
C ASP A 82 5.43 7.20 17.95
N LYS A 83 4.98 7.55 16.74
CA LYS A 83 4.12 6.64 15.96
C LYS A 83 4.99 5.68 15.17
N ASN A 84 4.88 4.39 15.48
CA ASN A 84 5.62 3.33 14.78
C ASN A 84 4.79 2.85 13.58
N PHE A 85 4.86 3.62 12.49
CA PHE A 85 4.14 3.26 11.27
C PHE A 85 4.86 2.13 10.53
N GLN A 86 4.17 1.01 10.36
CA GLN A 86 4.56 -0.09 9.51
C GLN A 86 4.06 0.17 8.09
N SER A 87 4.90 -0.13 7.10
CA SER A 87 4.50 -0.06 5.69
C SER A 87 3.76 -1.33 5.30
N LEU A 88 2.68 -1.17 4.55
CA LEU A 88 1.91 -2.27 3.97
C LEU A 88 2.07 -2.25 2.45
N TRP A 89 2.47 -3.39 1.89
CA TRP A 89 2.51 -3.60 0.44
C TRP A 89 2.07 -5.03 0.12
N MET A 90 0.99 -5.17 -0.65
CA MET A 90 0.44 -6.45 -1.05
C MET A 90 0.10 -6.42 -2.54
N ASN A 91 0.31 -7.52 -3.25
CA ASN A 91 -0.23 -7.67 -4.59
C ASN A 91 -1.66 -8.22 -4.51
N VAL A 92 -2.54 -7.72 -5.36
CA VAL A 92 -3.93 -8.15 -5.47
C VAL A 92 -4.12 -8.91 -6.78
N TYR A 93 -4.76 -10.07 -6.69
CA TYR A 93 -5.17 -10.89 -7.81
C TYR A 93 -6.69 -10.95 -7.83
N LEU A 94 -7.27 -10.25 -8.80
CA LEU A 94 -8.70 -10.21 -9.02
C LEU A 94 -9.10 -11.22 -10.10
N ARG A 95 -9.99 -12.16 -9.77
CA ARG A 95 -10.48 -13.20 -10.68
C ARG A 95 -11.99 -13.02 -10.90
N GLU A 96 -12.33 -12.14 -11.84
CA GLU A 96 -13.73 -11.78 -12.14
C GLU A 96 -14.58 -13.00 -12.54
N SER A 97 -14.03 -13.93 -13.32
CA SER A 97 -14.76 -15.14 -13.76
C SER A 97 -15.18 -16.09 -12.62
N PHE A 98 -14.54 -15.96 -11.44
CA PHE A 98 -14.80 -16.82 -10.28
C PHE A 98 -15.31 -16.01 -9.08
N MET A 99 -15.53 -14.70 -9.23
CA MET A 99 -15.90 -13.80 -8.12
C MET A 99 -14.95 -13.97 -6.92
N GLU A 100 -13.66 -13.93 -7.22
CA GLU A 100 -12.58 -14.16 -6.25
C GLU A 100 -11.60 -12.98 -6.24
N SER A 101 -11.06 -12.70 -5.05
CA SER A 101 -9.96 -11.77 -4.84
C SER A 101 -8.96 -12.33 -3.84
N GLU A 102 -7.67 -12.19 -4.14
CA GLU A 102 -6.58 -12.58 -3.26
C GLU A 102 -5.61 -11.41 -3.09
N ALA A 103 -5.20 -11.11 -1.87
CA ALA A 103 -4.12 -10.18 -1.59
C ALA A 103 -3.02 -10.86 -0.77
N SER A 104 -1.76 -10.71 -1.18
CA SER A 104 -0.62 -11.32 -0.48
C SER A 104 0.60 -10.41 -0.48
N ASP A 105 1.29 -10.33 0.65
CA ASP A 105 2.61 -9.69 0.75
C ASP A 105 3.79 -10.63 0.43
N PHE A 106 3.52 -11.91 0.12
CA PHE A 106 4.48 -12.98 -0.19
C PHE A 106 5.55 -13.26 0.87
N SER A 107 5.50 -12.62 2.04
CA SER A 107 6.45 -12.85 3.12
C SER A 107 6.02 -14.03 4.01
N GLN A 108 6.98 -14.72 4.62
CA GLN A 108 6.69 -15.89 5.46
C GLN A 108 5.89 -15.52 6.72
N GLU A 109 6.11 -14.33 7.26
CA GLU A 109 5.38 -13.79 8.42
C GLU A 109 4.29 -12.78 8.02
N GLY A 110 3.86 -12.91 6.77
CA GLY A 110 3.06 -11.95 6.06
C GLY A 110 1.56 -12.09 6.25
N ILE A 111 0.86 -11.19 5.59
CA ILE A 111 -0.58 -11.21 5.43
C ILE A 111 -0.92 -11.82 4.06
N ASP A 112 -1.80 -12.81 4.07
CA ASP A 112 -2.40 -13.42 2.89
C ASP A 112 -3.91 -13.53 3.12
N VAL A 113 -4.70 -12.94 2.24
CA VAL A 113 -6.14 -12.83 2.36
C VAL A 113 -6.76 -13.29 1.07
N ARG A 114 -7.73 -14.19 1.15
CA ARG A 114 -8.52 -14.63 0.00
C ARG A 114 -9.99 -14.48 0.30
N VAL A 115 -10.73 -14.06 -0.72
CA VAL A 115 -12.16 -13.83 -0.66
C VAL A 115 -12.79 -14.52 -1.87
N HIS A 116 -13.84 -15.30 -1.61
CA HIS A 116 -14.62 -15.98 -2.63
C HIS A 116 -16.10 -15.76 -2.36
N LYS A 117 -16.84 -15.27 -3.37
CA LYS A 117 -18.29 -15.12 -3.30
C LYS A 117 -18.96 -16.47 -3.53
N VAL A 118 -19.74 -16.93 -2.55
CA VAL A 118 -20.41 -18.24 -2.58
C VAL A 118 -21.89 -18.11 -2.95
N LEU A 119 -22.52 -17.01 -2.53
CA LEU A 119 -23.90 -16.64 -2.88
C LEU A 119 -23.93 -15.14 -3.20
N ASP A 120 -25.07 -14.65 -3.68
CA ASP A 120 -25.28 -13.25 -4.07
C ASP A 120 -24.81 -12.24 -3.03
N THR A 121 -24.92 -12.57 -1.74
CA THR A 121 -24.48 -11.69 -0.65
C THR A 121 -23.57 -12.36 0.37
N THR A 122 -23.16 -13.61 0.15
CA THR A 122 -22.34 -14.37 1.11
C THR A 122 -20.97 -14.66 0.54
N PHE A 123 -19.95 -14.37 1.33
CA PHE A 123 -18.55 -14.54 0.98
C PHE A 123 -17.85 -15.40 2.04
N GLN A 124 -16.99 -16.28 1.57
CA GLN A 124 -16.04 -17.01 2.39
C GLN A 124 -14.69 -16.32 2.30
N LEU A 125 -14.07 -16.08 3.45
CA LEU A 125 -12.77 -15.43 3.53
C LEU A 125 -11.79 -16.34 4.27
N SER A 126 -10.58 -16.44 3.75
CA SER A 126 -9.46 -17.04 4.47
C SER A 126 -8.41 -15.99 4.73
N ILE A 127 -7.98 -15.86 5.98
CA ILE A 127 -6.91 -14.96 6.39
C ILE A 127 -5.77 -15.78 6.97
N ARG A 128 -4.58 -15.63 6.40
CA ARG A 128 -3.34 -16.12 6.99
C ARG A 128 -2.49 -14.94 7.45
N VAL A 129 -2.06 -14.97 8.70
CA VAL A 129 -1.06 -14.06 9.26
C VAL A 129 0.06 -14.90 9.84
N GLY A 130 1.23 -14.89 9.18
CA GLY A 130 2.32 -15.82 9.47
C GLY A 130 1.85 -17.28 9.39
N ASN A 131 1.92 -18.00 10.52
CA ASN A 131 1.51 -19.40 10.63
C ASN A 131 0.05 -19.61 11.06
N SER A 132 -0.69 -18.52 11.34
CA SER A 132 -2.07 -18.61 11.82
C SER A 132 -3.03 -18.45 10.65
N LEU A 133 -3.91 -19.43 10.45
CA LEU A 133 -4.98 -19.39 9.43
C LEU A 133 -6.35 -19.29 10.13
N GLU A 134 -7.20 -18.40 9.65
CA GLU A 134 -8.58 -18.23 10.12
C GLU A 134 -9.55 -18.16 8.94
N TRP A 135 -10.73 -18.73 9.15
CA TRP A 135 -11.86 -18.64 8.22
C TRP A 135 -12.89 -17.68 8.79
N LEU A 136 -13.32 -16.75 7.95
CA LEU A 136 -14.34 -15.76 8.28
C LEU A 136 -15.50 -15.88 7.29
N SER A 137 -16.65 -15.35 7.69
CA SER A 137 -17.79 -15.16 6.81
C SER A 137 -18.14 -13.69 6.73
N PHE A 138 -18.39 -13.22 5.52
CA PHE A 138 -18.92 -11.89 5.26
C PHE A 138 -20.28 -12.04 4.60
N ASN A 139 -21.29 -11.43 5.22
CA ASN A 139 -22.65 -11.41 4.72
C ASN A 139 -23.08 -9.97 4.47
N GLY A 140 -23.44 -9.68 3.22
CA GLY A 140 -24.09 -8.46 2.78
C GLY A 140 -25.61 -8.57 2.81
N GLY A 141 -26.27 -7.44 3.05
CA GLY A 141 -27.72 -7.30 2.94
C GLY A 141 -28.10 -5.82 2.87
N GLY A 142 -28.54 -5.38 1.69
CA GLY A 142 -28.90 -3.97 1.47
C GLY A 142 -27.70 -3.04 1.62
N SER A 143 -27.83 -2.01 2.46
CA SER A 143 -26.80 -1.00 2.73
C SER A 143 -25.82 -1.37 3.84
N SER A 144 -25.85 -2.62 4.33
CA SER A 144 -25.02 -3.06 5.44
C SER A 144 -24.41 -4.43 5.17
N PHE A 145 -23.16 -4.58 5.58
CA PHE A 145 -22.42 -5.82 5.53
C PHE A 145 -21.84 -6.14 6.90
N SER A 146 -21.69 -7.44 7.18
CA SER A 146 -21.14 -7.92 8.45
C SER A 146 -20.08 -8.98 8.17
N LEU A 147 -18.91 -8.78 8.77
CA LEU A 147 -17.82 -9.75 8.83
C LEU A 147 -17.82 -10.39 10.22
N SER A 148 -17.87 -11.71 10.25
CA SER A 148 -17.91 -12.49 11.48
C SER A 148 -16.95 -13.68 11.42
N GLY A 149 -16.26 -13.93 12.54
CA GLY A 149 -15.46 -15.12 12.78
C GLY A 149 -14.97 -15.16 14.23
N SER A 150 -14.04 -16.08 14.52
CA SER A 150 -13.60 -16.33 15.91
C SER A 150 -13.00 -15.11 16.60
N ASP A 151 -12.25 -14.29 15.86
CA ASP A 151 -11.51 -13.16 16.43
C ASP A 151 -11.84 -11.82 15.75
N ALA A 152 -12.82 -11.77 14.86
CA ALA A 152 -13.22 -10.54 14.17
C ALA A 152 -14.74 -10.41 14.09
N ASN A 153 -15.25 -9.26 14.50
CA ASN A 153 -16.64 -8.85 14.33
C ASN A 153 -16.67 -7.41 13.85
N LEU A 154 -16.85 -7.23 12.53
CA LEU A 154 -16.87 -5.91 11.89
C LEU A 154 -18.19 -5.72 11.14
N SER A 155 -18.71 -4.50 11.20
CA SER A 155 -19.85 -4.04 10.41
C SER A 155 -19.36 -2.98 9.43
N MET A 156 -19.86 -3.05 8.20
CA MET A 156 -19.63 -2.06 7.17
C MET A 156 -20.97 -1.50 6.71
N SER A 157 -21.19 -0.20 6.89
CA SER A 157 -22.43 0.48 6.48
C SER A 157 -22.15 1.40 5.30
N ASP A 158 -23.02 1.38 4.29
CA ASP A 158 -22.96 2.21 3.09
C ASP A 158 -23.50 3.62 3.35
N TRP A 159 -22.73 4.63 2.98
CA TRP A 159 -23.05 6.06 3.05
C TRP A 159 -22.94 6.71 1.65
N GLY A 160 -23.29 5.97 0.60
CA GLY A 160 -23.34 6.41 -0.79
C GLY A 160 -21.98 6.32 -1.48
N SER A 161 -21.09 7.29 -1.23
CA SER A 161 -19.74 7.34 -1.82
C SER A 161 -18.66 6.71 -0.93
N SER A 162 -19.04 6.28 0.27
CA SER A 162 -18.12 5.73 1.26
C SER A 162 -18.82 4.69 2.12
N TYR A 163 -18.02 3.81 2.73
CA TYR A 163 -18.47 2.92 3.77
C TYR A 163 -17.87 3.31 5.12
N ASN A 164 -18.67 3.23 6.19
CA ASN A 164 -18.15 3.28 7.54
C ASN A 164 -17.94 1.84 8.05
N ILE A 165 -16.73 1.53 8.48
CA ILE A 165 -16.37 0.24 9.05
C ILE A 165 -16.23 0.42 10.56
N SER A 166 -16.97 -0.36 11.34
CA SER A 166 -16.91 -0.32 12.80
C SER A 166 -16.98 -1.71 13.42
N GLY A 167 -16.36 -1.90 14.58
CA GLY A 167 -16.45 -3.16 15.32
C GLY A 167 -15.21 -3.47 16.13
N SER A 168 -14.89 -4.76 16.28
CA SER A 168 -13.73 -5.19 17.04
C SER A 168 -12.98 -6.36 16.38
N VAL A 169 -11.66 -6.36 16.55
CA VAL A 169 -10.78 -7.46 16.14
C VAL A 169 -9.84 -7.79 17.28
N ARG A 170 -9.73 -9.08 17.59
CA ARG A 170 -8.73 -9.60 18.51
C ARG A 170 -7.45 -9.89 17.74
N GLY A 171 -6.39 -9.18 18.11
CA GLY A 171 -5.08 -9.32 17.50
C GLY A 171 -4.35 -10.60 17.89
N ASP A 172 -3.26 -10.87 17.19
CA ASP A 172 -2.28 -11.91 17.50
C ASP A 172 -1.61 -11.71 18.88
N ASN A 173 -1.49 -10.46 19.34
CA ASN A 173 -1.09 -10.09 20.69
C ASN A 173 -2.16 -10.36 21.77
N GLY A 174 -3.31 -10.92 21.40
CA GLY A 174 -4.43 -11.23 22.29
C GLY A 174 -5.27 -10.01 22.71
N ARG A 175 -4.91 -8.79 22.29
CA ARG A 175 -5.63 -7.56 22.58
C ARG A 175 -6.78 -7.35 21.61
N THR A 176 -7.92 -6.90 22.13
CA THR A 176 -9.04 -6.46 21.30
C THR A 176 -8.84 -5.00 20.91
N THR A 177 -8.85 -4.75 19.60
CA THR A 177 -8.79 -3.42 19.00
C THR A 177 -10.18 -3.05 18.53
N PHE A 178 -10.60 -1.81 18.81
CA PHE A 178 -11.83 -1.26 18.22
C PHE A 178 -11.49 -0.63 16.88
N VAL A 179 -12.21 -1.05 15.84
CA VAL A 179 -12.07 -0.53 14.49
C VAL A 179 -13.13 0.55 14.28
N ASN A 180 -12.71 1.71 13.79
CA ASN A 180 -13.60 2.75 13.27
C ASN A 180 -12.89 3.46 12.11
N LEU A 181 -13.26 3.10 10.89
CA LEU A 181 -12.59 3.50 9.66
C LEU A 181 -13.61 3.99 8.64
N THR A 182 -13.14 4.83 7.72
CA THR A 182 -13.90 5.22 6.53
C THR A 182 -13.23 4.66 5.29
N LEU A 183 -14.02 4.01 4.45
CA LEU A 183 -13.63 3.46 3.17
C LEU A 183 -14.24 4.32 2.06
N TYR A 184 -13.44 5.10 1.36
CA TYR A 184 -13.89 5.90 0.23
C TYR A 184 -13.82 5.06 -1.05
N ARG A 185 -14.92 4.99 -1.79
CA ARG A 185 -14.98 4.32 -3.09
C ARG A 185 -14.56 5.31 -4.18
N ASP A 186 -13.67 4.89 -5.06
CA ASP A 186 -13.49 5.55 -6.35
C ASP A 186 -14.57 5.03 -7.32
N PHE A 187 -15.33 5.93 -7.93
CA PHE A 187 -16.44 5.55 -8.82
C PHE A 187 -15.96 5.01 -10.17
N ALA A 188 -14.74 5.34 -10.58
CA ALA A 188 -14.22 4.99 -11.90
C ALA A 188 -13.41 3.69 -11.93
N SER A 189 -13.02 3.17 -10.76
CA SER A 189 -12.15 2.01 -10.66
C SER A 189 -12.53 1.20 -9.42
N TYR A 190 -12.32 -0.12 -9.42
CA TYR A 190 -12.52 -1.00 -8.25
C TYR A 190 -11.51 -0.71 -7.12
N SER A 191 -11.28 0.56 -6.84
CA SER A 191 -10.27 1.08 -5.96
C SER A 191 -10.95 1.74 -4.78
N PHE A 192 -10.30 1.62 -3.64
CA PHE A 192 -10.78 2.17 -2.39
C PHE A 192 -9.64 2.86 -1.66
N HIS A 193 -9.98 3.92 -0.93
CA HIS A 193 -9.09 4.55 0.03
C HIS A 193 -9.62 4.28 1.44
N VAL A 194 -8.83 3.60 2.26
CA VAL A 194 -9.15 3.31 3.66
C VAL A 194 -8.43 4.33 4.53
N SER A 195 -9.17 5.04 5.36
CA SER A 195 -8.60 6.02 6.28
C SER A 195 -9.25 5.97 7.66
N GLY A 196 -8.43 6.08 8.70
CA GLY A 196 -8.88 6.21 10.08
C GLY A 196 -7.71 6.30 11.06
N MET A 197 -7.99 6.12 12.34
CA MET A 197 -7.00 6.33 13.40
C MET A 197 -5.83 5.34 13.26
N GLY A 198 -4.67 5.81 12.79
CA GLY A 198 -3.48 4.98 12.65
C GLY A 198 -3.52 4.02 11.46
N LEU A 199 -4.38 4.24 10.46
CA LEU A 199 -4.44 3.42 9.25
C LEU A 199 -4.71 4.29 8.02
N ASN A 200 -3.87 4.14 7.00
CA ASN A 200 -4.05 4.76 5.70
C ASN A 200 -3.65 3.77 4.60
N MET A 201 -4.60 3.33 3.79
CA MET A 201 -4.35 2.37 2.73
C MET A 201 -5.05 2.76 1.43
N ASN A 202 -4.38 2.53 0.32
CA ASN A 202 -4.93 2.56 -1.02
C ASN A 202 -5.07 1.12 -1.50
N VAL A 203 -6.27 0.74 -1.88
CA VAL A 203 -6.60 -0.55 -2.47
C VAL A 203 -6.94 -0.30 -3.93
N SER A 204 -6.29 -1.02 -4.83
CA SER A 204 -6.54 -0.97 -6.26
C SER A 204 -6.79 -2.38 -6.80
N ARG A 205 -7.03 -2.50 -8.11
CA ARG A 205 -7.20 -3.81 -8.76
C ARG A 205 -6.00 -4.75 -8.60
N ASN A 206 -4.79 -4.20 -8.52
CA ASN A 206 -3.55 -4.98 -8.62
C ASN A 206 -2.67 -4.94 -7.37
N ASN A 207 -2.93 -4.00 -6.44
CA ASN A 207 -2.13 -3.86 -5.24
C ASN A 207 -2.90 -3.19 -4.10
N ILE A 208 -2.42 -3.44 -2.89
CA ILE A 208 -2.73 -2.68 -1.68
C ILE A 208 -1.42 -2.04 -1.22
N SER A 209 -1.47 -0.74 -0.94
CA SER A 209 -0.32 0.01 -0.45
C SER A 209 -0.73 0.97 0.66
N GLY A 210 0.12 1.20 1.65
CA GLY A 210 -0.21 2.12 2.72
C GLY A 210 0.67 1.99 3.94
N ASN A 211 0.15 2.46 5.06
CA ASN A 211 0.77 2.31 6.37
C ASN A 211 -0.25 2.13 7.49
N TYR A 212 0.19 1.53 8.58
CA TYR A 212 -0.59 1.38 9.79
C TYR A 212 0.27 1.53 11.03
N ASP A 213 -0.31 2.04 12.12
CA ASP A 213 0.32 2.13 13.44
C ASP A 213 0.15 0.78 14.15
N ASP A 214 1.26 0.10 14.43
CA ASP A 214 1.24 -1.24 15.05
C ASP A 214 0.79 -1.22 16.52
N ARG A 215 0.70 -0.03 17.13
CA ARG A 215 0.14 0.17 18.47
C ARG A 215 -1.38 0.15 18.45
N GLU A 216 -1.97 0.62 17.35
CA GLU A 216 -3.41 0.67 17.14
C GLU A 216 -3.92 -0.62 16.48
N TYR A 217 -3.28 -1.08 15.40
CA TYR A 217 -3.70 -2.27 14.66
C TYR A 217 -2.63 -3.36 14.66
N SER A 218 -3.01 -4.55 15.14
CA SER A 218 -2.24 -5.77 14.90
C SER A 218 -2.26 -6.16 13.42
N LYS A 219 -1.29 -6.98 12.97
CA LYS A 219 -1.30 -7.58 11.62
C LYS A 219 -2.62 -8.30 11.32
N LYS A 220 -3.17 -9.00 12.32
CA LYS A 220 -4.47 -9.67 12.23
C LYS A 220 -5.63 -8.68 12.06
N GLY A 221 -5.59 -7.55 12.76
CA GLY A 221 -6.52 -6.43 12.55
C GLY A 221 -6.47 -5.89 11.13
N VAL A 222 -5.27 -5.58 10.63
CA VAL A 222 -5.05 -5.12 9.25
C VAL A 222 -5.56 -6.15 8.24
N ALA A 223 -5.28 -7.43 8.44
CA ALA A 223 -5.72 -8.50 7.56
C ALA A 223 -7.26 -8.61 7.50
N ALA A 224 -7.95 -8.47 8.63
CA ALA A 224 -9.42 -8.48 8.69
C ALA A 224 -10.03 -7.29 7.92
N ILE A 225 -9.41 -6.10 8.04
CA ILE A 225 -9.82 -4.91 7.28
C ILE A 225 -9.58 -5.13 5.78
N VAL A 226 -8.42 -5.65 5.40
CA VAL A 226 -8.11 -6.00 3.99
C VAL A 226 -9.16 -6.97 3.44
N ALA A 227 -9.51 -8.02 4.18
CA ALA A 227 -10.52 -8.99 3.77
C ALA A 227 -11.88 -8.36 3.49
N LEU A 228 -12.29 -7.42 4.33
CA LEU A 228 -13.53 -6.68 4.17
C LEU A 228 -13.51 -5.77 2.93
N VAL A 229 -12.39 -5.08 2.66
CA VAL A 229 -12.25 -4.25 1.45
C VAL A 229 -12.23 -5.10 0.18
N LEU A 230 -11.54 -6.24 0.19
CA LEU A 230 -11.54 -7.17 -0.94
C LEU A 230 -12.94 -7.75 -1.18
N ALA A 231 -13.70 -8.06 -0.13
CA ALA A 231 -15.09 -8.48 -0.27
C ALA A 231 -15.95 -7.38 -0.92
N ALA A 232 -15.80 -6.12 -0.51
CA ALA A 232 -16.46 -4.99 -1.16
C ALA A 232 -16.05 -4.83 -2.64
N GLN A 233 -14.79 -5.13 -2.97
CA GLN A 233 -14.28 -5.12 -4.34
C GLN A 233 -14.94 -6.22 -5.18
N VAL A 234 -15.05 -7.44 -4.66
CA VAL A 234 -15.73 -8.57 -5.32
C VAL A 234 -17.22 -8.30 -5.48
N ASP A 235 -17.89 -7.74 -4.47
CA ASP A 235 -19.31 -7.42 -4.55
C ASP A 235 -19.62 -6.36 -5.61
N SER A 236 -18.67 -5.48 -5.89
CA SER A 236 -18.81 -4.43 -6.91
C SER A 236 -18.57 -4.95 -8.34
N MET A 237 -18.16 -6.21 -8.52
CA MET A 237 -17.93 -6.80 -9.85
C MET A 237 -19.24 -7.01 -10.62
N PRO A 238 -19.22 -6.87 -11.97
CA PRO A 238 -20.36 -7.25 -12.80
C PRO A 238 -20.55 -8.77 -12.75
N SER A 239 -21.78 -9.20 -12.43
CA SER A 239 -22.25 -10.60 -12.45
C SER A 239 -22.36 -11.17 -13.86
#